data_AF-A0A699S3T6-F1
#
_entry.id   AF-A0A699S3T6-F1
#
_cell.length_a   1.000
_cell.length_b   1.000
_cell.length_c   1.000
_cell.angle_alpha   90.00
_cell.angle_beta   90.00
_cell.angle_gamma   90.00
#
_symmetry.space_group_name_H-M   'P 1'
#
loop_
_entity.id
_entity.type
_entity.pdbx_description
1 polymer ?
#
loop_
_entity_poly.entity_id
_entity_poly.type
_entity_poly.pdbx_seq_one_letter_code
_entity_poly.pdbx_strand_id
1 'polypeptide(L)'
;DRRVLITANVEPDKEMIVNLVKAVSGQVVEGIQKADLEYNVFDDLLILSCKQDYAACVPFLDKGAAVYSSELLLNGIIIQKLEYAR
;
A
#
# COMPACT_ATOMS: atom_id res chain seq x y z
N ASP A 1 5.21 -7.91 -10.93
CA ASP A 1 4.03 -7.67 -10.08
C ASP A 1 4.35 -6.59 -9.06
N ARG A 2 3.40 -5.69 -8.77
CA ARG A 2 3.62 -4.60 -7.82
C ARG A 2 3.44 -5.08 -6.39
N ARG A 3 4.40 -4.77 -5.51
CA ARG A 3 4.30 -5.09 -4.08
C ARG A 3 3.54 -4.04 -3.31
N VAL A 4 2.71 -4.49 -2.37
CA VAL A 4 1.79 -3.63 -1.62
C VAL A 4 1.84 -3.96 -0.14
N LEU A 5 2.23 -2.97 0.68
CA LEU A 5 2.02 -2.99 2.12
C LEU A 5 0.65 -2.38 2.42
N ILE A 6 -0.16 -3.05 3.24
CA ILE A 6 -1.50 -2.61 3.62
C ILE A 6 -1.57 -2.52 5.14
N THR A 7 -1.83 -1.32 5.68
CA THR A 7 -1.91 -1.12 7.14
C THR A 7 -3.23 -1.64 7.71
N ALA A 8 -3.37 -1.68 9.04
CA ALA A 8 -4.43 -2.42 9.74
C ALA A 8 -5.83 -1.83 9.54
N ASN A 9 -5.94 -0.51 9.57
CA ASN A 9 -7.19 0.25 9.67
C ASN A 9 -7.62 0.86 8.32
N VAL A 10 -7.12 0.34 7.20
CA VAL A 10 -7.57 0.79 5.88
C VAL A 10 -9.07 0.54 5.71
N GLU A 11 -9.74 1.47 5.04
CA GLU A 11 -11.15 1.33 4.67
C GLU A 11 -11.26 0.95 3.17
N PRO A 12 -12.25 0.12 2.75
CA PRO A 12 -13.34 -0.46 3.53
C PRO A 12 -12.91 -1.45 4.63
N ASP A 13 -12.12 -2.47 4.33
CA ASP A 13 -11.42 -3.29 5.33
C ASP A 13 -10.16 -3.92 4.73
N LYS A 14 -9.21 -4.30 5.59
CA LYS A 14 -7.91 -4.83 5.16
C LYS A 14 -8.01 -6.11 4.32
N GLU A 15 -8.90 -7.03 4.68
CA GLU A 15 -9.03 -8.30 3.97
C GLU A 15 -9.55 -8.08 2.55
N MET A 16 -10.53 -7.19 2.38
CA MET A 16 -11.01 -6.79 1.07
C MET A 16 -9.89 -6.18 0.21
N ILE A 17 -9.08 -5.26 0.75
CA ILE A 17 -7.96 -4.67 0.01
C ILE A 17 -6.91 -5.74 -0.38
N VAL A 18 -6.59 -6.66 0.54
CA VAL A 18 -5.68 -7.79 0.26
C VAL A 18 -6.19 -8.64 -0.90
N ASN A 19 -7.48 -8.97 -0.90
CA ASN A 19 -8.10 -9.79 -1.94
C ASN A 19 -8.11 -9.07 -3.30
N LEU A 20 -8.40 -7.76 -3.31
CA LEU A 20 -8.36 -6.95 -4.53
C LEU A 20 -6.95 -6.87 -5.11
N VAL A 21 -5.93 -6.63 -4.29
CA VAL A 21 -4.52 -6.61 -4.72
C VAL A 21 -4.16 -7.94 -5.39
N LYS A 22 -4.51 -9.07 -4.77
CA LYS A 22 -4.26 -10.40 -5.33
C LYS A 22 -5.02 -10.63 -6.65
N ALA A 23 -6.28 -10.19 -6.73
CA ALA A 23 -7.11 -10.34 -7.91
C ALA A 23 -6.56 -9.60 -9.14
N VAL A 24 -5.82 -8.50 -8.92
CA VAL A 24 -5.13 -7.75 -9.99
C VAL A 24 -3.64 -8.09 -10.10
N SER A 25 -3.25 -9.28 -9.64
CA SER A 25 -1.87 -9.80 -9.74
C SER A 25 -0.82 -8.95 -8.99
N GLY A 26 -1.22 -8.19 -7.97
CA GLY A 26 -0.30 -7.56 -7.02
C GLY A 26 0.16 -8.54 -5.93
N GLN A 27 1.27 -8.20 -5.27
CA GLN A 27 1.88 -9.01 -4.22
C GLN A 27 1.75 -8.31 -2.87
N VAL A 28 1.12 -8.95 -1.88
CA VAL A 28 0.98 -8.37 -0.54
C VAL A 28 2.23 -8.65 0.29
N VAL A 29 2.80 -7.61 0.88
CA VAL A 29 3.91 -7.73 1.84
C VAL A 29 3.34 -7.81 3.26
N GLU A 30 3.61 -8.91 3.94
CA GLU A 30 3.12 -9.14 5.30
C GLU A 30 4.08 -8.58 6.35
N GLY A 31 3.55 -7.73 7.23
CA GLY A 31 4.26 -7.22 8.40
C GLY A 31 5.09 -5.96 8.14
N ILE A 32 4.93 -4.96 9.01
CA ILE A 32 5.62 -3.67 8.91
C ILE A 32 7.14 -3.85 9.02
N GLN A 33 7.62 -4.74 9.91
CA GLN A 33 9.06 -4.97 10.09
C GLN A 33 9.72 -5.55 8.83
N LYS A 34 9.03 -6.49 8.17
CA LYS A 34 9.50 -7.05 6.90
C LYS A 34 9.50 -5.97 5.82
N ALA A 35 8.41 -5.21 5.71
CA ALA A 35 8.32 -4.11 4.76
C ALA A 35 9.38 -3.03 4.99
N ASP A 36 9.75 -2.71 6.23
CA ASP A 36 10.75 -1.70 6.55
C ASP A 36 12.18 -2.11 6.14
N LEU A 37 12.49 -3.40 6.29
CA LEU A 37 13.73 -4.00 5.79
C LEU A 37 13.75 -4.04 4.26
N GLU A 38 12.62 -4.38 3.66
CA GLU A 38 12.44 -4.55 2.22
C GLU A 38 12.35 -3.21 1.46
N TYR A 39 11.90 -2.13 2.11
CA TYR A 39 11.70 -0.82 1.47
C TYR A 39 12.97 -0.28 0.80
N ASN A 40 14.13 -0.40 1.47
CA ASN A 40 15.41 0.06 0.92
C ASN A 40 15.95 -0.86 -0.21
N VAL A 41 15.34 -2.03 -0.40
CA VAL A 41 15.76 -3.04 -1.38
C VAL A 41 14.89 -2.94 -2.64
N PHE A 42 13.72 -2.31 -2.55
CA PHE A 42 12.68 -2.41 -3.55
C PHE A 42 12.03 -1.07 -3.86
N ASP A 43 12.43 -0.50 -5.00
CA ASP A 43 11.92 0.78 -5.54
C ASP A 43 10.41 0.76 -5.88
N ASP A 44 9.74 -0.40 -5.79
CA ASP A 44 8.36 -0.62 -6.24
C ASP A 44 7.33 -0.84 -5.13
N LEU A 45 7.70 -0.70 -3.85
CA LEU A 45 6.77 -0.90 -2.72
C LEU A 45 5.70 0.20 -2.69
N LEU A 46 4.44 -0.20 -2.88
CA LEU A 46 3.26 0.65 -2.70
C LEU A 46 2.75 0.52 -1.25
N ILE A 47 2.51 1.63 -0.56
CA ILE A 47 1.94 1.61 0.79
C ILE A 47 0.51 2.14 0.74
N LEU A 48 -0.46 1.30 1.10
CA LEU A 48 -1.86 1.67 1.27
C LEU A 48 -2.17 1.81 2.76
N SER A 49 -2.64 2.99 3.17
CA SER A 49 -2.92 3.32 4.56
C SER A 49 -4.08 4.30 4.73
N CYS A 50 -4.31 4.72 5.96
CA CYS A 50 -5.32 5.68 6.38
C CYS A 50 -4.75 6.58 7.50
N LYS A 51 -5.52 7.61 7.90
CA LYS A 51 -5.08 8.57 8.93
C LYS A 51 -4.82 7.90 10.28
N GLN A 52 -5.62 6.89 10.62
CA GLN A 52 -5.53 6.14 11.88
C GLN A 52 -4.19 5.40 12.00
N ASP A 53 -3.60 5.00 10.89
CA ASP A 53 -2.34 4.25 10.82
C ASP A 53 -1.13 5.13 10.50
N TYR A 54 -1.26 6.46 10.61
CA TYR A 54 -0.16 7.38 10.30
C TYR A 54 1.13 7.04 11.05
N ALA A 55 1.04 6.70 12.35
CA ALA A 55 2.20 6.33 13.16
C ALA A 55 2.94 5.09 12.62
N ALA A 56 2.22 4.13 12.04
CA ALA A 56 2.82 2.96 11.39
C ALA A 56 3.54 3.31 10.08
N CYS A 57 3.19 4.45 9.47
CA CYS A 57 3.76 4.93 8.22
C CYS A 57 5.00 5.83 8.42
N VAL A 58 5.17 6.43 9.59
CA VAL A 58 6.29 7.38 9.87
C VAL A 58 7.66 6.82 9.45
N PRO A 59 8.06 5.57 9.77
CA PRO A 59 9.37 5.05 9.37
C PRO A 59 9.59 5.01 7.86
N PHE A 60 8.52 4.82 7.07
CA PHE A 60 8.58 4.82 5.60
C PHE A 60 8.60 6.26 5.06
N LEU A 61 7.78 7.14 5.63
CA LEU A 61 7.73 8.56 5.26
C LEU A 61 9.08 9.25 5.50
N ASP A 62 9.76 8.96 6.61
CA ASP A 62 11.09 9.48 6.92
C ASP A 62 12.16 9.03 5.90
N LYS A 63 11.92 7.90 5.21
CA LYS A 63 12.73 7.39 4.09
C LYS A 63 12.25 7.88 2.72
N GLY A 64 11.32 8.84 2.68
CA GLY A 64 10.79 9.42 1.45
C GLY A 64 9.72 8.59 0.74
N ALA A 65 9.13 7.59 1.41
CA ALA A 65 8.06 6.79 0.81
C ALA A 65 6.80 7.61 0.58
N ALA A 66 6.08 7.28 -0.49
CA ALA A 66 4.73 7.76 -0.69
C ALA A 66 3.72 6.76 -0.10
N VAL A 67 2.74 7.29 0.64
CA VAL A 67 1.66 6.53 1.26
C VAL A 67 0.34 7.01 0.67
N TYR A 68 -0.49 6.07 0.23
CA TYR A 68 -1.73 6.36 -0.50
C TYR A 68 -2.95 5.82 0.23
N SER A 69 -4.12 6.40 -0.02
CA SER A 69 -5.39 5.82 0.40
C SER A 69 -5.72 4.59 -0.46
N SER A 70 -6.63 3.74 0.04
CA SER A 70 -7.20 2.63 -0.73
C SER A 70 -7.85 3.08 -2.05
N GLU A 71 -8.26 4.34 -2.16
CA GLU A 71 -8.88 4.90 -3.36
C GLU A 71 -7.96 4.81 -4.59
N LEU A 72 -6.64 4.89 -4.41
CA LEU A 72 -5.69 4.70 -5.51
C LEU A 72 -5.91 3.33 -6.19
N LEU A 73 -6.08 2.28 -5.39
CA LEU A 73 -6.36 0.94 -5.89
C LEU A 73 -7.78 0.84 -6.44
N LEU A 74 -8.77 1.30 -5.68
CA LEU A 74 -10.18 1.16 -6.05
C LEU A 74 -10.51 1.90 -7.35
N ASN A 75 -10.08 3.16 -7.47
CA ASN A 75 -10.23 3.92 -8.71
C ASN A 75 -9.37 3.30 -9.81
N GLY A 76 -8.16 2.86 -9.48
CA GLY A 76 -7.25 2.25 -10.44
C GLY A 76 -7.79 0.98 -11.08
N ILE A 77 -8.56 0.17 -10.34
CA ILE A 77 -9.29 -0.99 -10.87
C ILE A 77 -10.36 -0.53 -11.87
N ILE A 78 -11.14 0.49 -11.52
CA ILE A 78 -12.23 1.02 -12.36
C ILE A 78 -11.67 1.56 -13.69
N ILE A 79 -10.59 2.34 -13.63
CA ILE A 79 -9.98 2.98 -14.82
C ILE A 79 -8.86 2.15 -15.47
N GLN A 80 -8.57 0.96 -14.94
CA GLN A 80 -7.48 0.07 -15.36
C GLN A 80 -6.09 0.73 -15.40
N LYS A 81 -5.82 1.65 -14.48
CA LYS A 81 -4.57 2.40 -14.38
C LYS A 81 -4.40 2.99 -12.98
N LEU A 82 -3.21 2.88 -12.39
CA LEU A 82 -2.89 3.60 -11.16
C LEU A 82 -2.53 5.05 -11.49
N GLU A 83 -3.33 5.99 -10.98
CA GLU A 83 -3.06 7.43 -11.09
C GLU A 83 -2.53 7.96 -9.77
N TYR A 84 -1.22 8.07 -9.68
CA TYR A 84 -0.53 8.73 -8.59
C TYR A 84 -0.92 10.21 -8.62
N ALA A 85 -1.53 10.69 -7.54
CA ALA A 85 -1.75 12.12 -7.36
C ALA A 85 -0.40 12.85 -7.54
N ARG A 86 -0.43 13.97 -8.29
CA ARG A 86 0.72 14.84 -8.50
C ARG A 86 0.98 15.73 -7.31
#